data_AF-D4JV79-F1
#
_entry.id   AF-D4JV79-F1
#
_cell.length_a   1.000
_cell.length_b   1.000
_cell.length_c   1.000
_cell.angle_alpha   90.00
_cell.angle_beta   90.00
_cell.angle_gamma   90.00
#
_symmetry.space_group_name_H-M   'P 1'
#
loop_
_entity.id
_entity.type
_entity.pdbx_description
1 polymer ?
#
loop_
_entity_poly.entity_id
_entity_poly.type
_entity_poly.pdbx_seq_one_letter_code
_entity_poly.pdbx_strand_id
1 'polypeptide(L)' 'MSEAKKYDRSYKEQSVKPALEIGVKRAGEELKVPYGTLYGWVQAAKKGIYTDTTKKRSPR' A
#
# COMPACT_ATOMS: atom_id res chain seq x y z
N MET A 1 -6.96 23.49 0.36
CA MET A 1 -5.84 22.55 0.60
C MET A 1 -6.25 21.21 0.04
N SER A 2 -5.53 20.72 -0.97
CA SER A 2 -5.86 19.50 -1.70
C SER A 2 -5.98 18.33 -0.73
N GLU A 3 -7.21 17.82 -0.61
CA GLU A 3 -7.54 16.61 0.12
C GLU A 3 -6.59 15.53 -0.36
N ALA A 4 -5.65 15.13 0.51
CA ALA A 4 -4.81 14.00 0.23
C ALA A 4 -5.77 12.86 -0.10
N LYS A 5 -5.78 12.45 -1.38
CA LYS A 5 -6.56 11.33 -1.90
C LYS A 5 -5.97 10.07 -1.28
N LYS A 6 -6.16 9.95 0.03
CA LYS A 6 -5.64 8.90 0.88
C LYS A 6 -6.41 7.69 0.42
N TYR A 7 -5.73 6.81 -0.31
CA TYR A 7 -6.25 5.47 -0.53
C TYR A 7 -6.74 4.93 0.79
N ASP A 8 -8.00 4.53 0.81
CA ASP A 8 -8.66 4.03 2.00
C ASP A 8 -7.81 2.89 2.59
N ARG A 9 -7.78 2.77 3.91
CA ARG A 9 -6.95 1.74 4.55
C ARG A 9 -7.37 0.35 4.07
N SER A 10 -8.68 0.14 3.96
CA SER A 10 -9.29 -1.03 3.35
C SER A 10 -8.86 -1.24 1.90
N TYR A 11 -8.79 -0.17 1.11
CA TYR A 11 -8.36 -0.25 -0.30
C TYR A 11 -6.92 -0.71 -0.42
N LYS A 12 -6.01 -0.14 0.40
CA LYS A 12 -4.61 -0.58 0.40
C LYS A 12 -4.50 -2.04 0.87
N GLU A 13 -5.24 -2.46 1.90
CA GLU A 13 -5.21 -3.84 2.42
C GLU A 13 -5.76 -4.84 1.41
N GLN A 14 -6.84 -4.48 0.74
CA GLN A 14 -7.38 -5.21 -0.41
C GLN A 14 -6.41 -5.24 -1.59
N SER A 15 -5.47 -4.29 -1.66
CA SER A 15 -4.46 -4.30 -2.72
C SER A 15 -3.31 -5.26 -2.41
N VAL A 16 -2.90 -5.35 -1.14
CA VAL A 16 -1.79 -6.20 -0.72
C VAL A 16 -2.15 -7.69 -0.78
N LYS A 17 -3.39 -8.07 -0.44
CA LYS A 17 -3.85 -9.48 -0.49
C LYS A 17 -3.66 -10.13 -1.88
N PRO A 18 -4.28 -9.64 -2.98
CA PRO A 18 -4.09 -10.19 -4.31
C PRO A 18 -2.64 -10.01 -4.78
N ALA A 19 -1.96 -8.93 -4.40
CA ALA A 19 -0.57 -8.75 -4.76
C ALA A 19 0.37 -9.82 -4.15
N LEU A 20 -0.02 -10.43 -3.03
CA LEU A 20 0.66 -11.59 -2.44
C LEU A 20 0.23 -12.93 -3.06
N GLU A 21 -1.05 -13.07 -3.44
CA GLU A 21 -1.61 -14.32 -3.99
C GLU A 21 -1.38 -14.49 -5.51
N ILE A 22 -1.79 -13.50 -6.31
CA ILE A 22 -1.69 -13.50 -7.78
C ILE A 22 -0.47 -12.73 -8.30
N GLY A 23 0.18 -11.95 -7.43
CA GLY A 23 1.36 -11.16 -7.73
C GLY A 23 1.08 -9.67 -8.00
N VAL A 24 2.06 -8.82 -7.65
CA VAL A 24 1.99 -7.36 -7.72
C VAL A 24 1.61 -6.83 -9.11
N LYS A 25 2.04 -7.50 -10.19
CA LYS A 25 1.77 -7.05 -11.57
C LYS A 25 0.27 -7.15 -11.91
N ARG A 26 -0.32 -8.34 -11.73
CA ARG A 26 -1.74 -8.57 -12.00
C ARG A 26 -2.65 -7.81 -11.06
N ALA A 27 -2.32 -7.79 -9.76
CA ALA A 27 -3.08 -7.01 -8.78
C ALA A 27 -3.03 -5.49 -9.08
N GLY A 28 -1.88 -4.97 -9.54
CA GLY A 28 -1.75 -3.58 -9.94
C GLY A 28 -2.62 -3.22 -11.15
N GLU A 29 -2.71 -4.12 -12.14
CA GLU A 29 -3.57 -3.93 -13.31
C GLU A 29 -5.06 -3.93 -12.95
N GLU A 30 -5.49 -4.88 -12.11
CA GLU A 30 -6.89 -5.00 -11.69
C GLU A 30 -7.34 -3.83 -10.81
N LEU A 31 -6.47 -3.40 -9.90
CA LEU A 31 -6.75 -2.29 -8.98
C LEU A 31 -6.46 -0.93 -9.60
N LYS A 32 -5.87 -0.89 -10.80
CA LYS A 32 -5.33 0.33 -11.43
C LYS A 32 -4.35 1.09 -10.52
N VAL A 33 -3.58 0.33 -9.73
CA VAL A 33 -2.54 0.87 -8.85
C VAL A 33 -1.19 0.73 -9.55
N PRO A 34 -0.37 1.80 -9.61
CA PRO A 34 0.96 1.71 -10.16
C PRO A 34 1.76 0.60 -9.49
N TYR A 35 2.46 -0.21 -10.29
CA TYR A 35 3.27 -1.32 -9.77
C TYR A 35 4.22 -0.88 -8.66
N GLY A 36 4.90 0.28 -8.81
CA GLY A 36 5.81 0.81 -7.79
C GLY A 36 5.13 1.10 -6.45
N THR A 37 3.90 1.62 -6.48
CA THR A 37 3.10 1.88 -5.28
C THR A 37 2.71 0.58 -4.60
N LEU A 38 2.19 -0.38 -5.37
CA LEU A 38 1.74 -1.66 -4.85
C LEU A 38 2.89 -2.50 -4.32
N TYR A 39 4.04 -2.46 -5.00
CA TYR A 39 5.28 -3.09 -4.55
C TYR A 39 5.72 -2.52 -3.19
N GLY A 40 5.69 -1.20 -3.02
CA GLY A 40 5.97 -0.55 -1.75
C GLY A 40 5.05 -1.01 -0.61
N TRP A 41 3.75 -1.18 -0.90
CA TRP A 41 2.77 -1.68 0.09
C TRP A 41 3.02 -3.14 0.47
N VAL A 42 3.30 -4.00 -0.50
CA VAL A 42 3.64 -5.42 -0.25
C VAL A 42 4.94 -5.54 0.54
N GLN A 43 5.96 -4.74 0.22
CA GLN A 43 7.22 -4.73 0.98
C GLN A 43 7.01 -4.23 2.41
N ALA A 44 6.22 -3.17 2.61
CA ALA A 44 5.88 -2.69 3.93
C ALA A 44 5.09 -3.75 4.73
N ALA A 45 4.21 -4.51 4.06
CA ALA A 45 3.41 -5.56 4.70
C ALA A 45 4.30 -6.73 5.12
N LYS A 46 5.22 -7.16 4.27
CA LYS A 46 6.24 -8.17 4.60
C LYS A 46 7.13 -7.76 5.76
N LYS A 47 7.46 -6.46 5.88
CA LYS A 47 8.28 -5.92 6.97
C LYS A 47 7.47 -5.61 8.24
N GLY A 48 6.14 -5.78 8.23
CA GLY A 48 5.26 -5.39 9.34
C GLY A 48 5.13 -3.88 9.57
N ILE A 49 5.65 -3.05 8.65
CA ILE A 49 5.66 -1.57 8.74
C ILE A 49 4.37 -0.97 8.17
N TYR A 50 3.62 -1.77 7.42
CA TYR A 50 2.43 -1.34 6.68
C TYR A 50 1.31 -0.73 7.55
N THR A 51 1.28 -1.04 8.85
CA THR A 51 0.24 -0.57 9.77
C THR A 51 0.53 0.77 10.47
N ASP A 52 1.73 1.35 10.33
CA ASP A 52 2.16 2.49 11.17
C ASP A 52 2.71 3.66 10.33
N THR A 53 1.87 4.26 9.48
CA THR A 53 2.20 5.58 8.90
C THR A 53 1.48 6.73 9.62
N THR A 54 0.82 6.45 10.76
CA THR A 54 0.32 7.49 11.67
C THR A 54 1.31 7.87 12.78
N LYS A 55 2.33 7.07 13.06
CA LYS A 55 3.42 7.50 13.93
C LYS A 55 4.43 8.29 13.12
N LYS A 56 4.23 9.60 13.04
CA LYS A 56 5.31 10.56 12.80
C LYS A 56 6.48 10.17 13.72
N ARG A 57 7.48 9.48 13.18
CA ARG A 57 8.83 9.57 13.74
C ARG A 57 9.35 10.95 13.34
N SER A 58 8.94 11.95 14.11
CA SER A 58 9.68 13.20 14.22
C SER A 58 11.11 12.83 14.62
N PRO A 59 12.14 13.09 13.80
CA PRO A 59 13.47 13.23 14.34
C PRO A 59 13.45 14.49 15.21
N ARG A 60 14.08 14.40 16.37
CA ARG A 60 14.31 15.51 17.30
C ARG A 60 14.92 16.72 16.59
#